data_AF-A0A061HYY8-F1
#
_entry.id   AF-A0A061HYY8-F1
#
_cell.length_a   1.000
_cell.length_b   1.000
_cell.length_c   1.000
_cell.angle_alpha   90.00
_cell.angle_beta   90.00
_cell.angle_gamma   90.00
#
_symmetry.space_group_name_H-M   'P 1'
#
loop_
_entity.id
_entity.type
_entity.pdbx_description
1 polymer ?
#
loop_
_entity_poly.entity_id
_entity_poly.type
_entity_poly.pdbx_seq_one_letter_code
_entity_poly.pdbx_strand_id
1 'polypeptide(L)'
;MTSAFYKYILTTMDFPILHLDGIVEDSSNILGFSMFNTSHPFYPEFVRSLNMSWRENCEASTYPGPALSAALMFDAVHVVVSAVRELNRSQEIGVKPLACTSANIWPHGTSLMNYLRMVEYDGLTGRVEFNSKGQRTNYTLRVLEKSRQGHREIGVWYSNRTLAMNATTLDINLSQTLANKTLVVTTIL
;
A
#
# COMPACT_ATOMS: atom_id res chain seq x y z
N MET A 1 24.67 11.35 5.66
CA MET A 1 24.97 9.90 5.81
C MET A 1 24.13 9.04 4.84
N THR A 2 23.79 9.55 3.66
CA THR A 2 22.92 8.88 2.67
C THR A 2 23.62 8.87 1.31
N SER A 3 24.74 8.15 1.24
CA SER A 3 25.56 8.02 0.03
C SER A 3 25.08 6.86 -0.86
N ALA A 4 25.39 6.90 -2.17
CA ALA A 4 25.10 5.85 -3.15
C ALA A 4 25.62 4.45 -2.79
N PHE A 5 26.57 4.34 -1.86
CA PHE A 5 27.06 3.06 -1.38
C PHE A 5 26.06 2.33 -0.47
N TYR A 6 25.17 3.07 0.20
CA TYR A 6 24.18 2.50 1.11
C TYR A 6 22.84 2.33 0.42
N LYS A 7 22.15 1.24 0.76
CA LYS A 7 20.79 0.95 0.32
C LYS A 7 19.93 0.73 1.55
N TYR A 8 18.88 1.53 1.68
CA TYR A 8 17.94 1.45 2.79
C TYR A 8 16.62 0.89 2.28
N ILE A 9 16.04 -0.07 3.00
CA ILE A 9 14.70 -0.59 2.72
C ILE A 9 13.85 -0.32 3.94
N LEU A 10 12.85 0.54 3.79
CA LEU A 10 11.91 0.87 4.84
C LEU A 10 10.68 -0.04 4.70
N THR A 11 10.37 -0.78 5.76
CA THR A 11 9.24 -1.71 5.81
C THR A 11 7.92 -1.05 6.20
N THR A 12 7.94 0.26 6.47
CA THR A 12 6.70 1.01 6.73
C THR A 12 5.83 1.06 5.47
N MET A 13 4.53 0.87 5.66
CA MET A 13 3.55 0.93 4.57
C MET A 13 3.05 2.36 4.30
N ASP A 14 3.37 3.29 5.18
CA ASP A 14 3.15 4.74 4.99
C ASP A 14 4.36 5.42 4.33
N PHE A 15 5.20 4.65 3.63
CA PHE A 15 6.34 5.18 2.89
C PHE A 15 6.00 6.31 1.90
N PRO A 16 4.86 6.29 1.17
CA PRO A 16 4.49 7.39 0.27
C PRO A 16 4.36 8.75 0.95
N ILE A 17 3.84 8.77 2.19
CA ILE A 17 3.57 9.99 2.96
C ILE A 17 4.72 10.37 3.91
N LEU A 18 5.79 9.56 3.96
CA LEU A 18 6.99 9.86 4.70
C LEU A 18 7.84 10.90 3.96
N HIS A 19 7.82 12.15 4.40
CA HIS A 19 8.68 13.22 3.86
C HIS A 19 10.06 13.16 4.51
N LEU A 20 11.12 13.18 3.69
CA LEU A 20 12.53 13.04 4.11
C LEU A 20 13.34 14.28 3.69
N ASP A 21 12.81 15.44 4.03
CA ASP A 21 13.39 16.73 3.65
C ASP A 21 14.79 16.91 4.23
N GLY A 22 15.75 17.31 3.39
CA GLY A 22 17.15 17.47 3.79
C GLY A 22 17.93 16.16 4.01
N ILE A 23 17.32 15.00 3.80
CA ILE A 23 17.97 13.68 3.94
C ILE A 23 18.24 13.04 2.57
N VAL A 24 17.31 13.21 1.63
CA VAL A 24 17.41 12.60 0.29
C VAL A 24 18.32 13.46 -0.60
N GLU A 25 19.43 12.87 -1.02
CA GLU A 25 20.33 13.39 -2.04
C GLU A 25 20.11 12.65 -3.37
N ASP A 26 20.63 13.16 -4.48
CA ASP A 26 20.52 12.48 -5.79
C ASP A 26 21.23 11.12 -5.82
N SER A 27 22.13 10.90 -4.86
CA SER A 27 22.87 9.65 -4.69
C SER A 27 22.21 8.69 -3.70
N SER A 28 21.14 9.08 -3.01
CA SER A 28 20.53 8.27 -1.96
C SER A 28 19.65 7.15 -2.51
N ASN A 29 19.89 5.91 -2.08
CA ASN A 29 19.06 4.75 -2.44
C ASN A 29 18.16 4.36 -1.26
N ILE A 30 16.99 5.02 -1.14
CA ILE A 30 16.01 4.75 -0.09
C ILE A 30 14.75 4.17 -0.72
N LEU A 31 14.48 2.90 -0.42
CA LEU A 31 13.43 2.08 -0.98
C LEU A 31 12.30 1.87 0.03
N GLY A 32 11.10 1.69 -0.47
CA GLY A 32 9.94 1.32 0.33
C GLY A 32 8.80 0.83 -0.53
N PHE A 33 7.62 0.68 0.08
CA PHE A 33 6.49 0.00 -0.54
C PHE A 33 5.22 0.85 -0.50
N SER A 34 4.32 0.61 -1.46
CA SER A 34 3.00 1.22 -1.52
C SER A 34 1.98 0.23 -2.05
N MET A 35 0.75 0.27 -1.52
CA MET A 35 -0.39 -0.51 -2.02
C MET A 35 -1.31 0.30 -2.91
N PHE A 36 -1.12 1.61 -3.02
CA PHE A 36 -2.08 2.46 -3.70
C PHE A 36 -2.16 2.14 -5.19
N ASN A 37 -3.39 1.98 -5.67
CA ASN A 37 -3.70 1.97 -7.09
C ASN A 37 -4.07 3.40 -7.53
N THR A 38 -3.06 4.17 -7.93
CA THR A 38 -3.25 5.56 -8.38
C THR A 38 -4.07 5.69 -9.67
N SER A 39 -4.24 4.58 -10.41
CA SER A 39 -5.09 4.50 -11.59
C SER A 39 -6.56 4.22 -11.26
N HIS A 40 -6.92 3.98 -10.00
CA HIS A 40 -8.30 3.73 -9.60
C HIS A 40 -9.15 5.00 -9.86
N PRO A 41 -10.34 4.90 -10.49
CA PRO A 41 -11.12 6.08 -10.90
C PRO A 41 -11.45 7.05 -9.76
N PHE A 42 -11.68 6.53 -8.56
CA PHE A 42 -12.00 7.34 -7.37
C PHE A 42 -10.78 7.84 -6.60
N TYR A 43 -9.55 7.43 -6.96
CA TYR A 43 -8.35 7.81 -6.21
C TYR A 43 -8.11 9.33 -6.16
N PRO A 44 -8.26 10.11 -7.26
CA PRO A 44 -8.08 11.56 -7.21
C PRO A 44 -9.07 12.24 -6.26
N GLU A 45 -10.33 11.79 -6.28
CA GLU A 45 -11.39 12.32 -5.42
C GLU A 45 -11.14 11.97 -3.95
N PHE A 46 -10.76 10.72 -3.67
CA PHE A 46 -10.39 10.27 -2.32
C PHE A 46 -9.28 11.13 -1.71
N VAL A 47 -8.21 11.42 -2.47
CA VAL A 47 -7.11 12.30 -2.02
C VAL A 47 -7.61 13.72 -1.80
N ARG A 48 -8.47 14.23 -2.68
CA ARG A 48 -9.06 15.58 -2.56
C ARG A 48 -9.88 15.73 -1.28
N SER A 49 -10.75 14.77 -0.98
CA SER A 49 -11.59 14.80 0.23
C SER A 49 -10.75 14.78 1.51
N LEU A 50 -9.72 13.92 1.57
CA LEU A 50 -8.83 13.87 2.73
C LEU A 50 -8.00 15.16 2.89
N ASN A 51 -7.54 15.76 1.79
CA ASN A 51 -6.83 17.03 1.83
C ASN A 51 -7.72 18.18 2.36
N MET A 52 -8.99 18.22 1.95
CA MET A 52 -9.96 19.19 2.49
C MET A 52 -10.15 19.01 4.00
N SER A 53 -10.42 17.77 4.43
CA SER A 53 -10.57 17.45 5.85
C SER A 53 -9.31 17.78 6.66
N TRP A 54 -8.12 17.58 6.11
CA TRP A 54 -6.86 17.94 6.77
C TRP A 54 -6.74 19.45 6.96
N ARG A 55 -7.02 20.24 5.93
CA ARG A 55 -6.91 21.71 5.97
C ARG A 55 -7.85 22.34 6.98
N GLU A 56 -9.05 21.80 7.12
CA GLU A 56 -10.03 22.26 8.12
C GLU A 56 -9.53 22.06 9.56
N ASN A 57 -8.79 20.99 9.81
CA ASN A 57 -8.34 20.64 11.16
C ASN A 57 -6.92 21.16 11.48
N CYS A 58 -6.09 21.41 10.47
CA CYS A 58 -4.67 21.72 10.63
C CYS A 58 -4.19 22.77 9.62
N GLU A 59 -4.69 24.01 9.72
CA GLU A 59 -4.41 25.11 8.76
C GLU A 59 -2.92 25.37 8.50
N ALA A 60 -2.07 25.24 9.52
CA ALA A 60 -0.64 25.56 9.43
C ALA A 60 0.23 24.44 8.83
N SER A 61 -0.31 23.22 8.66
CA SER A 61 0.47 22.05 8.26
C SER A 61 0.18 21.62 6.82
N THR A 62 1.22 21.26 6.08
CA THR A 62 1.07 20.72 4.73
C THR A 62 0.50 19.30 4.79
N TYR A 63 -0.52 19.02 3.98
CA TYR A 63 -1.12 17.70 3.88
C TYR A 63 -0.08 16.69 3.34
N PRO A 64 0.25 15.63 4.10
CA PRO A 64 1.32 14.70 3.72
C PRO A 64 0.92 13.70 2.63
N GLY A 65 -0.39 13.53 2.39
CA GLY A 65 -0.95 12.52 1.49
C GLY A 65 -1.86 11.53 2.24
N PRO A 66 -2.52 10.62 1.51
CA PRO A 66 -3.44 9.66 2.11
C PRO A 66 -2.68 8.59 2.90
N ALA A 67 -3.06 8.38 4.16
CA ALA A 67 -2.58 7.23 4.95
C ALA A 67 -3.14 5.91 4.40
N LEU A 68 -2.36 4.84 4.44
CA LEU A 68 -2.80 3.54 3.91
C LEU A 68 -4.04 3.01 4.66
N SER A 69 -4.08 3.20 5.97
CA SER A 69 -5.20 2.78 6.82
C SER A 69 -6.55 3.38 6.40
N ALA A 70 -6.56 4.63 5.94
CA ALA A 70 -7.77 5.29 5.45
C ALA A 70 -8.29 4.65 4.16
N ALA A 71 -7.40 4.29 3.23
CA ALA A 71 -7.78 3.60 2.00
C ALA A 71 -8.22 2.16 2.26
N LEU A 72 -7.57 1.45 3.19
CA LEU A 72 -8.01 0.13 3.61
C LEU A 72 -9.40 0.17 4.25
N MET A 73 -9.74 1.22 5.02
CA MET A 73 -11.09 1.39 5.55
C MET A 73 -12.12 1.65 4.46
N PHE A 74 -11.79 2.47 3.46
CA PHE A 74 -12.65 2.69 2.30
C PHE A 74 -12.94 1.38 1.56
N ASP A 75 -11.90 0.60 1.27
CA ASP A 75 -12.02 -0.69 0.59
C ASP A 75 -12.80 -1.71 1.47
N ALA A 76 -12.56 -1.73 2.78
CA ALA A 76 -13.23 -2.64 3.72
C ALA A 76 -14.75 -2.46 3.74
N VAL A 77 -15.25 -1.21 3.67
CA VAL A 77 -16.69 -0.94 3.58
C VAL A 77 -17.28 -1.60 2.33
N HIS A 78 -16.61 -1.46 1.18
CA HIS A 78 -17.09 -2.06 -0.08
C HIS A 78 -17.07 -3.58 -0.03
N VAL A 79 -16.03 -4.18 0.56
CA VAL A 79 -15.92 -5.63 0.75
C VAL A 79 -17.07 -6.15 1.61
N VAL A 80 -17.34 -5.52 2.75
CA VAL A 80 -18.42 -5.92 3.66
C VAL A 80 -19.78 -5.78 2.99
N VAL A 81 -20.04 -4.63 2.33
CA VAL A 81 -21.31 -4.40 1.63
C VAL A 81 -21.51 -5.42 0.50
N SER A 82 -20.46 -5.75 -0.26
CA SER A 82 -20.51 -6.77 -1.30
C SER A 82 -20.88 -8.14 -0.74
N ALA A 83 -20.18 -8.59 0.31
CA ALA A 83 -20.45 -9.89 0.94
C ALA A 83 -21.86 -10.00 1.52
N VAL A 84 -22.34 -8.95 2.20
CA VAL A 84 -23.71 -8.92 2.76
C VAL A 84 -24.76 -8.92 1.66
N ARG A 85 -24.54 -8.20 0.55
CA ARG A 85 -25.46 -8.20 -0.60
C ARG A 85 -25.58 -9.59 -1.23
N GLU A 86 -24.46 -10.29 -1.42
CA GLU A 86 -24.49 -11.65 -1.97
C GLU A 86 -25.14 -12.64 -1.00
N LEU A 87 -24.89 -12.53 0.31
CA LEU A 87 -25.58 -13.34 1.31
C LEU A 87 -27.11 -13.11 1.28
N ASN A 88 -27.53 -11.84 1.17
CA ASN A 88 -28.95 -11.47 1.19
C ASN A 88 -29.72 -11.95 -0.05
N ARG A 89 -29.03 -12.24 -1.15
CA ARG A 89 -29.64 -12.87 -2.33
C ARG A 89 -29.98 -14.35 -2.11
N SER A 90 -29.28 -15.02 -1.22
CA SER A 90 -29.44 -16.46 -0.96
C SER A 90 -30.21 -16.76 0.33
N GLN A 91 -30.17 -15.87 1.32
CA GLN A 91 -30.79 -16.05 2.63
C GLN A 91 -31.33 -14.72 3.14
N GLU A 92 -32.51 -14.72 3.76
CA GLU A 92 -32.99 -13.56 4.50
C GLU A 92 -32.10 -13.33 5.74
N ILE A 93 -31.48 -12.15 5.83
CA ILE A 93 -30.53 -11.83 6.91
C ILE A 93 -31.27 -11.21 8.08
N GLY A 94 -31.38 -11.95 9.18
CA GLY A 94 -31.86 -11.42 10.47
C GLY A 94 -30.69 -11.02 11.37
N VAL A 95 -30.67 -9.77 11.87
CA VAL A 95 -29.71 -9.32 12.89
C VAL A 95 -30.34 -9.33 14.28
N LYS A 96 -29.57 -9.75 15.29
CA LYS A 96 -30.01 -9.76 16.70
C LYS A 96 -28.92 -9.17 17.60
N PRO A 97 -29.27 -8.38 18.63
CA PRO A 97 -28.32 -7.93 19.64
C PRO A 97 -27.68 -9.12 20.36
N LEU A 98 -26.38 -9.06 20.58
CA LEU A 98 -25.61 -10.05 21.34
C LEU A 98 -24.97 -9.38 22.56
N ALA A 99 -24.60 -10.19 23.55
CA ALA A 99 -23.90 -9.74 24.75
C ALA A 99 -22.71 -10.65 25.04
N CYS A 100 -21.58 -10.09 25.47
CA CYS A 100 -20.37 -10.86 25.78
C CYS A 100 -20.55 -11.86 26.93
N THR A 101 -21.53 -11.62 27.82
CA THR A 101 -21.89 -12.52 28.92
C THR A 101 -22.78 -13.69 28.50
N SER A 102 -23.22 -13.74 27.25
CA SER A 102 -24.10 -14.77 26.70
C SER A 102 -23.36 -15.63 25.68
N ALA A 103 -23.68 -16.93 25.63
CA ALA A 103 -23.18 -17.86 24.62
C ALA A 103 -23.95 -17.79 23.28
N ASN A 104 -24.89 -16.85 23.15
CA ASN A 104 -25.65 -16.67 21.91
C ASN A 104 -24.75 -16.20 20.77
N ILE A 105 -24.97 -16.78 19.59
CA ILE A 105 -24.25 -16.43 18.36
C ILE A 105 -25.18 -15.81 17.33
N TRP A 106 -24.61 -15.12 16.35
CA TRP A 106 -25.34 -14.72 15.16
C TRP A 106 -25.37 -15.87 14.14
N PRO A 107 -26.54 -16.46 13.82
CA PRO A 107 -26.60 -17.67 13.00
C PRO A 107 -26.00 -17.52 11.60
N HIS A 108 -26.10 -16.31 11.02
CA HIS A 108 -25.57 -16.04 9.67
C HIS A 108 -24.07 -15.73 9.64
N GLY A 109 -23.39 -15.68 10.80
CA GLY A 109 -21.97 -15.32 10.88
C GLY A 109 -21.06 -16.23 10.05
N THR A 110 -21.28 -17.55 10.10
CA THR A 110 -20.50 -18.52 9.31
C THR A 110 -20.70 -18.33 7.81
N SER A 111 -21.95 -18.12 7.37
CA SER A 111 -22.26 -17.84 5.97
C SER A 111 -21.59 -16.54 5.52
N LEU A 112 -21.73 -15.45 6.29
CA LEU A 112 -21.10 -14.17 5.96
C LEU A 112 -19.58 -14.30 5.81
N MET A 113 -18.91 -15.05 6.68
CA MET A 113 -17.47 -15.29 6.57
C MET A 113 -17.09 -16.01 5.27
N ASN A 114 -17.94 -16.88 4.75
CA ASN A 114 -17.71 -17.52 3.46
C ASN A 114 -17.89 -16.52 2.31
N TYR A 115 -18.95 -15.71 2.34
CA TYR A 115 -19.16 -14.66 1.33
C TYR A 115 -18.04 -13.62 1.34
N LEU A 116 -17.54 -13.22 2.52
CA LEU A 116 -16.39 -12.32 2.65
C LEU A 116 -15.14 -12.89 1.97
N ARG A 117 -14.86 -14.18 2.14
CA ARG A 117 -13.69 -14.83 1.51
C ARG A 117 -13.82 -14.95 -0.01
N MET A 118 -15.04 -14.98 -0.53
CA MET A 118 -15.33 -15.04 -1.97
C MET A 118 -15.38 -13.66 -2.62
N VAL A 119 -15.21 -12.56 -1.87
CA VAL A 119 -15.20 -11.21 -2.45
C VAL A 119 -13.97 -11.05 -3.33
N GLU A 120 -14.24 -10.62 -4.55
CA GLU A 120 -13.27 -10.09 -5.49
C GLU A 120 -13.58 -8.61 -5.71
N TYR A 121 -12.67 -7.73 -5.32
CA TYR A 121 -12.89 -6.28 -5.38
C TYR A 121 -11.62 -5.54 -5.82
N ASP A 122 -11.76 -4.57 -6.72
CA ASP A 122 -10.68 -3.70 -7.16
C ASP A 122 -10.88 -2.32 -6.52
N GLY A 123 -10.09 -2.04 -5.48
CA GLY A 123 -10.21 -0.85 -4.67
C GLY A 123 -9.05 0.13 -4.81
N LEU A 124 -9.00 1.08 -3.87
CA LEU A 124 -7.93 2.08 -3.76
C LEU A 124 -6.57 1.44 -3.45
N THR A 125 -6.59 0.29 -2.78
CA THR A 125 -5.37 -0.49 -2.46
C THR A 125 -5.10 -1.62 -3.45
N GLY A 126 -5.68 -1.56 -4.65
CA GLY A 126 -5.56 -2.59 -5.67
C GLY A 126 -6.48 -3.77 -5.44
N ARG A 127 -6.10 -4.94 -5.98
CA ARG A 127 -6.92 -6.16 -5.93
C ARG A 127 -7.09 -6.69 -4.50
N VAL A 128 -8.33 -6.92 -4.10
CA VAL A 128 -8.71 -7.49 -2.79
C VAL A 128 -9.36 -8.85 -3.04
N GLU A 129 -8.66 -9.89 -2.60
CA GLU A 129 -9.12 -11.28 -2.58
C GLU A 129 -8.60 -11.93 -1.30
N PHE A 130 -9.27 -12.98 -0.83
CA PHE A 130 -8.87 -13.66 0.40
C PHE A 130 -8.72 -15.17 0.19
N ASN A 131 -7.74 -15.76 0.88
CA ASN A 131 -7.63 -17.22 0.95
C ASN A 131 -8.59 -17.81 2.00
N SER A 132 -8.56 -19.14 2.15
CA SER A 132 -9.38 -19.87 3.13
C SER A 132 -9.14 -19.44 4.60
N LYS A 133 -7.98 -18.85 4.89
CA LYS A 133 -7.63 -18.31 6.22
C LYS A 133 -8.03 -16.85 6.41
N GLY A 134 -8.57 -16.18 5.39
CA GLY A 134 -8.91 -14.76 5.42
C GLY A 134 -7.71 -13.83 5.22
N GLN A 135 -6.57 -14.34 4.74
CA GLN A 135 -5.41 -13.51 4.41
C GLN A 135 -5.57 -12.98 2.98
N ARG A 136 -5.18 -11.71 2.76
CA ARG A 136 -5.24 -11.11 1.42
C ARG A 136 -4.29 -11.83 0.48
N THR A 137 -4.77 -12.17 -0.71
CA THR A 137 -4.00 -12.81 -1.79
C THR A 137 -4.16 -12.06 -3.10
N ASN A 138 -3.36 -12.40 -4.11
CA ASN A 138 -3.41 -11.80 -5.44
C ASN A 138 -3.27 -10.26 -5.44
N TYR A 139 -2.65 -9.72 -4.40
CA TYR A 139 -2.35 -8.30 -4.29
C TYR A 139 -0.93 -8.02 -4.77
N THR A 140 -0.65 -6.73 -4.98
CA THR A 140 0.65 -6.22 -5.41
C THR A 140 1.17 -5.17 -4.44
N LEU A 141 2.49 -5.06 -4.35
CA LEU A 141 3.19 -3.98 -3.67
C LEU A 141 4.02 -3.24 -4.70
N ARG A 142 3.76 -1.95 -4.89
CA ARG A 142 4.59 -1.07 -5.71
C ARG A 142 5.88 -0.77 -4.94
N VAL A 143 7.02 -0.98 -5.57
CA VAL A 143 8.34 -0.66 -5.01
C VAL A 143 8.66 0.77 -5.40
N LEU A 144 8.83 1.61 -4.38
CA LEU A 144 9.07 3.04 -4.52
C LEU A 144 10.49 3.38 -4.09
N GLU A 145 11.13 4.28 -4.82
CA GLU A 145 12.40 4.91 -4.49
C GLU A 145 12.17 6.38 -4.17
N LYS A 146 12.76 6.88 -3.07
CA LYS A 146 12.69 8.31 -2.73
C LYS A 146 13.59 9.12 -3.65
N SER A 147 13.09 10.28 -4.05
CA SER A 147 13.84 11.31 -4.77
C SER A 147 13.58 12.67 -4.15
N ARG A 148 14.36 13.69 -4.50
CA ARG A 148 14.13 15.08 -4.03
C ARG A 148 12.73 15.61 -4.37
N GLN A 149 12.10 15.06 -5.41
CA GLN A 149 10.77 15.48 -5.89
C GLN A 149 9.63 14.60 -5.35
N GLY A 150 9.94 13.64 -4.46
CA GLY A 150 8.95 12.74 -3.86
C GLY A 150 9.38 11.29 -3.98
N HIS A 151 8.67 10.51 -4.78
CA HIS A 151 8.97 9.10 -4.99
C HIS A 151 8.72 8.66 -6.43
N ARG A 152 9.52 7.70 -6.89
CA ARG A 152 9.42 7.09 -8.21
C ARG A 152 9.14 5.60 -8.06
N GLU A 153 8.22 5.07 -8.84
CA GLU A 153 8.00 3.63 -8.91
C GLU A 153 9.08 2.95 -9.75
N ILE A 154 9.76 1.99 -9.16
CA ILE A 154 10.87 1.26 -9.77
C ILE A 154 10.56 -0.20 -10.05
N GLY A 155 9.42 -0.70 -9.57
CA GLY A 155 8.99 -2.06 -9.80
C GLY A 155 7.72 -2.39 -9.02
N VAL A 156 7.26 -3.62 -9.19
CA VAL A 156 6.06 -4.17 -8.54
C VAL A 156 6.36 -5.58 -8.07
N TRP A 157 6.11 -5.86 -6.80
CA TRP A 157 6.11 -7.20 -6.24
C TRP A 157 4.70 -7.77 -6.26
N TYR A 158 4.57 -8.99 -6.79
CA TYR A 158 3.31 -9.72 -6.87
C TYR A 158 3.31 -10.85 -5.85
N SER A 159 2.22 -10.99 -5.11
CA SER A 159 2.04 -12.09 -4.16
C SER A 159 2.11 -13.49 -4.80
N ASN A 160 1.86 -13.61 -6.11
CA ASN A 160 1.87 -14.88 -6.86
C ASN A 160 3.02 -15.04 -7.88
N ARG A 161 3.68 -13.95 -8.29
CA ARG A 161 4.62 -13.91 -9.43
C ARG A 161 5.93 -13.16 -9.14
N THR A 162 6.25 -12.99 -7.86
CA THR A 162 7.51 -12.38 -7.37
C THR A 162 7.72 -10.94 -7.86
N LEU A 163 8.97 -10.46 -7.91
CA LEU A 163 9.32 -9.06 -8.21
C LEU A 163 9.50 -8.82 -9.72
N ALA A 164 8.85 -7.80 -10.24
CA ALA A 164 9.09 -7.25 -11.58
C ALA A 164 9.64 -5.83 -11.47
N MET A 165 10.84 -5.58 -12.00
CA MET A 165 11.47 -4.25 -11.98
C MET A 165 11.22 -3.51 -13.29
N ASN A 166 11.02 -2.20 -13.22
CA ASN A 166 10.91 -1.35 -14.41
C ASN A 166 12.30 -1.29 -15.08
N ALA A 167 12.38 -1.63 -16.37
CA ALA A 167 13.64 -1.78 -17.11
C ALA A 167 14.57 -0.55 -17.03
N THR A 168 14.01 0.65 -16.89
CA THR A 168 14.74 1.92 -16.72
C THR A 168 15.52 2.05 -15.41
N THR A 169 15.39 1.10 -14.48
CA THR A 169 16.14 1.10 -13.21
C THR A 169 17.40 0.22 -13.26
N LEU A 170 17.48 -0.66 -14.26
CA LEU A 170 18.64 -1.50 -14.55
C LEU A 170 19.63 -0.84 -15.53
N ASP A 171 19.20 0.23 -16.21
CA ASP A 171 20.09 1.18 -16.91
C ASP A 171 20.85 2.06 -15.89
N ILE A 172 21.60 1.37 -15.03
CA ILE A 172 22.81 1.94 -14.47
C ILE A 172 23.71 2.12 -15.68
N ASN A 173 23.70 3.33 -16.29
CA ASN A 173 24.73 3.75 -17.23
C ASN A 173 26.07 3.62 -16.52
N LEU A 174 26.70 2.44 -16.59
CA LEU A 174 27.90 2.08 -15.85
C LEU A 174 29.03 3.10 -16.12
N SER A 175 29.05 3.65 -17.34
CA SER A 175 29.93 4.73 -17.78
C SER A 175 29.72 6.06 -17.03
N GLN A 176 28.46 6.47 -16.77
CA GLN A 176 28.17 7.67 -15.96
C GLN A 176 28.39 7.41 -14.47
N THR A 177 28.21 6.17 -14.01
CA THR A 177 28.36 5.84 -12.58
C THR A 177 29.79 5.77 -12.09
N LEU A 178 30.79 5.75 -12.97
CA LEU A 178 32.21 5.76 -12.61
C LEU A 178 32.88 7.12 -12.87
N ALA A 179 32.23 8.01 -13.61
CA ALA A 179 32.73 9.37 -13.81
C ALA A 179 32.79 10.10 -12.46
N ASN A 180 33.94 10.69 -12.14
CA ASN A 180 34.21 11.37 -10.88
C ASN A 180 34.00 10.51 -9.61
N LYS A 181 34.22 9.19 -9.69
CA LYS A 181 34.25 8.31 -8.51
C LYS A 181 35.65 7.76 -8.27
N THR A 182 36.11 7.86 -7.03
CA THR A 182 37.37 7.26 -6.57
C THR A 182 37.12 5.80 -6.18
N LEU A 183 37.86 4.87 -6.78
CA LEU A 183 37.81 3.46 -6.41
C LEU A 183 38.70 3.23 -5.18
N VAL A 184 38.12 2.75 -4.09
CA VAL A 184 38.87 2.35 -2.89
C VAL A 184 39.29 0.89 -3.06
N VAL A 185 40.58 0.68 -3.27
CA VAL A 185 41.17 -0.66 -3.39
C VAL A 185 41.71 -1.09 -2.03
N THR A 186 41.27 -2.25 -1.54
CA THR A 186 41.77 -2.88 -0.31
C THR A 186 42.39 -4.23 -0.65
N THR A 187 43.48 -4.58 0.01
CA THR A 187 44.15 -5.88 -0.13
C THR A 187 44.38 -6.47 1.25
N ILE A 188 44.34 -7.80 1.35
CA ILE A 188 44.65 -8.55 2.57
C ILE A 188 46.01 -9.20 2.32
N LEU A 189 46.97 -9.03 3.24
CA LEU A 189 48.31 -9.64 3.19
C LEU A 189 48.28 -11.07 3.75
#